data_AF-A0A314YYS0-F1
#
_entry.id   AF-A0A314YYS0-F1
#
_cell.length_a   1.000
_cell.length_b   1.000
_cell.length_c   1.000
_cell.angle_alpha   90.00
_cell.angle_beta   90.00
_cell.angle_gamma   90.00
#
_symmetry.space_group_name_H-M   'P 1'
#
loop_
_entity.id
_entity.type
_entity.pdbx_description
1 polymer ?
#
loop_
_entity_poly.entity_id
_entity_poly.type
_entity_poly.pdbx_seq_one_letter_code
_entity_poly.pdbx_strand_id
1 'polypeptide(L)'
;MTSSNHENAAGPLMRLWGKIVGFALKLKKQGKDDPRRIIHSFKMGLALTLVSIFYYFKPLYEGFGLAAMWAILTVVVVFEFTVGSTLGRGLNRMLATLTAAALGVGAHRLATLSGETGEPILIAVFVFVMAGIVTFLRFIPQIKARYDYGMLIFLLTFCLISVSGYRDEEVIEMAFERLSTIVIGSCTSVIVCIFICPVWIGVDLHNQIATNIEKLGNFLEGYGEEYFKVSREGQPRDKSSILDGYKSVLSSSSKEETMANLARWEPRHGKFRFRHPWKQYLKVGSVTRQCAFKIEALTATLSLRSNHLQKFEA
;
A
#
# COMPACT_ATOMS: atom_id res chain seq x y z
N MET A 1 -10.66 -58.33 -26.23
CA MET A 1 -11.93 -57.64 -25.93
C MET A 1 -11.76 -56.91 -24.60
N THR A 2 -11.86 -55.59 -24.65
CA THR A 2 -12.27 -54.65 -23.57
C THR A 2 -11.65 -54.75 -22.17
N SER A 3 -10.86 -53.72 -21.84
CA SER A 3 -11.04 -52.91 -20.61
C SER A 3 -10.19 -51.63 -20.77
N SER A 4 -10.60 -50.70 -21.63
CA SER A 4 -11.36 -49.48 -21.27
C SER A 4 -10.71 -48.65 -20.16
N ASN A 5 -9.83 -47.75 -20.61
CA ASN A 5 -9.63 -46.39 -20.11
C ASN A 5 -10.70 -45.92 -19.11
N HIS A 6 -10.33 -45.81 -17.84
CA HIS A 6 -11.06 -45.02 -16.85
C HIS A 6 -10.10 -43.98 -16.22
N GLU A 7 -9.40 -43.25 -17.08
CA GLU A 7 -8.80 -41.96 -16.70
C GLU A 7 -9.65 -40.84 -17.30
N ASN A 8 -9.99 -39.88 -16.43
CA ASN A 8 -10.86 -38.71 -16.62
C ASN A 8 -12.36 -39.04 -16.37
N ALA A 9 -13.09 -38.35 -15.51
CA ALA A 9 -13.03 -36.92 -15.20
C ALA A 9 -13.64 -36.63 -13.82
N ALA A 10 -12.86 -36.05 -12.90
CA ALA A 10 -13.46 -35.24 -11.85
C ALA A 10 -14.26 -34.13 -12.54
N GLY A 11 -15.59 -34.16 -12.39
CA GLY A 11 -16.50 -33.24 -13.09
C GLY A 11 -16.15 -31.76 -12.85
N PRO A 12 -16.58 -30.85 -13.73
CA PRO A 12 -16.32 -29.41 -13.60
C PRO A 12 -16.69 -28.87 -12.20
N LEU A 13 -17.77 -29.40 -11.63
CA LEU A 13 -18.30 -29.09 -10.30
C LEU A 13 -17.34 -29.51 -9.17
N MET A 14 -16.73 -30.69 -9.24
CA MET A 14 -15.79 -31.19 -8.23
C MET A 14 -14.45 -30.45 -8.27
N ARG A 15 -14.00 -30.06 -9.47
CA ARG A 15 -12.83 -29.17 -9.64
C ARG A 15 -13.12 -27.76 -9.11
N LEU A 16 -14.33 -27.23 -9.34
CA LEU A 16 -14.76 -25.95 -8.79
C LEU A 16 -14.82 -26.00 -7.26
N TRP A 17 -15.39 -27.06 -6.70
CA TRP A 17 -15.47 -27.27 -5.25
C TRP A 17 -14.08 -27.37 -4.61
N GLY A 18 -13.16 -28.14 -5.21
CA GLY A 18 -11.77 -28.20 -4.74
C GLY A 18 -11.06 -26.84 -4.78
N LYS A 19 -11.32 -26.01 -5.79
CA LYS A 19 -10.82 -24.63 -5.85
C LYS A 19 -11.42 -23.74 -4.76
N ILE A 20 -12.72 -23.85 -4.50
CA ILE A 20 -13.41 -23.10 -3.44
C ILE A 20 -12.89 -23.50 -2.07
N VAL A 21 -12.75 -24.80 -1.78
CA VAL A 21 -12.23 -25.30 -0.51
C VAL A 21 -10.76 -24.92 -0.33
N GLY A 22 -9.94 -25.04 -1.37
CA GLY A 22 -8.54 -24.59 -1.34
C GLY A 22 -8.41 -23.09 -1.10
N PHE A 23 -9.30 -22.29 -1.68
CA PHE A 23 -9.39 -20.85 -1.43
C PHE A 23 -9.82 -20.55 0.01
N ALA A 24 -10.84 -21.25 0.52
CA ALA A 24 -11.31 -21.11 1.90
C ALA A 24 -10.22 -21.49 2.93
N LEU A 25 -9.44 -22.54 2.67
CA LEU A 25 -8.30 -22.92 3.51
C LEU A 25 -7.20 -21.87 3.49
N LYS A 26 -6.90 -21.28 2.32
CA LYS A 26 -5.95 -20.15 2.20
C LYS A 26 -6.44 -18.92 2.96
N LEU A 27 -7.73 -18.57 2.87
CA LEU A 27 -8.32 -17.48 3.64
C LEU A 27 -8.26 -17.74 5.15
N LYS A 28 -8.58 -18.97 5.58
CA LYS A 28 -8.48 -19.38 6.98
C LYS A 28 -7.03 -19.29 7.48
N LYS A 29 -6.06 -19.67 6.66
CA LYS A 29 -4.63 -19.53 6.97
C LYS A 29 -4.24 -18.05 7.07
N GLN A 30 -4.60 -17.22 6.09
CA GLN A 30 -4.31 -15.77 6.14
C GLN A 30 -4.90 -15.06 7.35
N GLY A 31 -6.12 -15.42 7.77
CA GLY A 31 -6.74 -14.87 8.97
C GLY A 31 -6.10 -15.36 10.27
N LYS A 32 -5.58 -16.59 10.30
CA LYS A 32 -4.80 -17.10 11.44
C LYS A 32 -3.41 -16.49 11.53
N ASP A 33 -2.76 -16.27 10.39
CA ASP A 33 -1.39 -15.75 10.32
C ASP A 33 -1.32 -14.26 10.73
N ASP A 34 -2.35 -13.47 10.42
CA ASP A 34 -2.46 -12.08 10.89
C ASP A 34 -3.92 -11.73 11.25
N PRO A 35 -4.34 -11.88 12.52
CA PRO A 35 -5.71 -11.60 12.95
C PRO A 35 -6.11 -10.13 12.76
N ARG A 36 -5.14 -9.22 12.63
CA ARG A 36 -5.41 -7.80 12.35
C ARG A 36 -6.10 -7.61 11.00
N ARG A 37 -5.94 -8.55 10.05
CA ARG A 37 -6.64 -8.53 8.75
C ARG A 37 -8.14 -8.72 8.89
N ILE A 38 -8.58 -9.60 9.79
CA ILE A 38 -10.01 -9.82 10.07
C ILE A 38 -10.61 -8.56 10.67
N ILE A 39 -9.91 -7.98 11.65
CA ILE A 39 -10.32 -6.72 12.29
C ILE A 39 -10.38 -5.61 11.24
N HIS A 40 -9.39 -5.48 10.36
CA HIS A 40 -9.39 -4.49 9.30
C HIS A 40 -10.58 -4.63 8.34
N SER A 41 -10.92 -5.85 7.91
CA SER A 41 -12.12 -6.08 7.09
C SER A 41 -13.40 -5.63 7.79
N PHE A 42 -13.52 -5.89 9.09
CA PHE A 42 -14.65 -5.41 9.88
C PHE A 42 -14.67 -3.88 9.97
N LYS A 43 -13.52 -3.24 10.22
CA LYS A 43 -13.42 -1.78 10.25
C LYS A 43 -13.82 -1.13 8.93
N MET A 44 -13.40 -1.72 7.81
CA MET A 44 -13.75 -1.23 6.48
C MET A 44 -15.27 -1.29 6.27
N GLY A 45 -15.90 -2.41 6.62
CA GLY A 45 -17.36 -2.53 6.61
C GLY A 45 -18.03 -1.47 7.49
N LEU A 46 -17.55 -1.30 8.72
CA LEU A 46 -18.08 -0.30 9.64
C LEU A 46 -17.92 1.14 9.14
N ALA A 47 -16.78 1.50 8.54
CA ALA A 47 -16.57 2.83 7.97
C ALA A 47 -17.55 3.11 6.83
N LEU A 48 -17.78 2.13 5.94
CA LEU A 48 -18.79 2.24 4.90
C LEU A 48 -20.19 2.38 5.47
N THR A 49 -20.56 1.55 6.45
CA THR A 49 -21.87 1.64 7.10
C THR A 49 -22.08 2.99 7.78
N LEU A 50 -21.08 3.51 8.49
CA LEU A 50 -21.17 4.82 9.15
C LEU A 50 -21.37 5.95 8.13
N VAL A 51 -20.59 5.95 7.05
CA VAL A 51 -20.75 6.96 5.98
C VAL A 51 -22.14 6.83 5.34
N SER A 52 -22.60 5.61 5.03
CA SER A 52 -23.93 5.39 4.46
C SER A 52 -25.07 5.82 5.40
N ILE A 53 -24.98 5.52 6.70
CA ILE A 53 -25.98 5.97 7.70
C ILE A 53 -26.01 7.50 7.78
N PHE A 54 -24.85 8.15 7.72
CA PHE A 54 -24.76 9.62 7.71
C PHE A 54 -25.55 10.24 6.55
N TYR A 55 -25.67 9.54 5.41
CA TYR A 55 -26.46 9.96 4.25
C TYR A 55 -27.96 9.68 4.36
N TYR A 56 -28.39 8.71 5.17
CA TYR A 56 -29.81 8.45 5.37
C TYR A 56 -30.47 9.48 6.30
N PHE A 57 -29.70 10.38 6.93
CA PHE A 57 -30.25 11.53 7.64
C PHE A 57 -30.82 12.56 6.65
N LYS A 58 -32.15 12.65 6.63
CA LYS A 58 -33.00 13.42 5.69
C LYS A 58 -32.49 14.83 5.30
N PRO A 59 -32.05 15.71 6.22
CA PRO A 59 -31.56 17.04 5.85
C PRO A 59 -30.21 17.04 5.09
N LEU A 60 -29.45 15.94 5.12
CA LEU A 60 -28.20 15.78 4.36
C LEU A 60 -28.42 15.05 3.03
N TYR A 61 -29.47 14.23 2.92
CA TYR A 61 -29.82 13.58 1.66
C TYR A 61 -30.31 14.57 0.60
N GLU A 62 -31.15 15.54 1.01
CA GLU A 62 -31.68 16.57 0.10
C GLU A 62 -30.59 17.55 -0.40
N GLY A 63 -29.48 17.70 0.32
CA GLY A 63 -28.37 18.60 -0.05
C GLY A 63 -27.15 17.95 -0.71
N PHE A 64 -27.11 16.62 -0.92
CA PHE A 64 -25.90 15.94 -1.42
C PHE A 64 -26.16 14.76 -2.40
N GLY A 65 -27.37 14.60 -2.94
CA GLY A 65 -27.83 13.41 -3.70
C GLY A 65 -26.77 12.61 -4.48
N LEU A 66 -26.23 13.15 -5.58
CA LEU A 66 -25.15 12.50 -6.37
C LEU A 66 -23.76 12.62 -5.72
N ALA A 67 -23.56 13.61 -4.85
CA ALA A 67 -22.34 13.81 -4.09
C ALA A 67 -22.05 12.67 -3.09
N ALA A 68 -23.10 11.98 -2.61
CA ALA A 68 -22.98 10.86 -1.67
C ALA A 68 -22.12 9.68 -2.18
N MET A 69 -22.15 9.40 -3.48
CA MET A 69 -21.29 8.39 -4.09
C MET A 69 -19.79 8.70 -3.87
N TRP A 70 -19.41 9.98 -3.87
CA TRP A 70 -18.01 10.39 -3.70
C TRP A 70 -17.47 10.11 -2.31
N ALA A 71 -18.28 10.18 -1.26
CA ALA A 71 -17.84 9.82 0.09
C ALA A 71 -17.64 8.32 0.24
N ILE A 72 -18.55 7.50 -0.28
CA ILE A 72 -18.40 6.03 -0.28
C ILE A 72 -17.13 5.63 -1.05
N LEU A 73 -16.97 6.16 -2.26
CA LEU A 73 -15.74 5.96 -3.05
C LEU A 73 -14.50 6.44 -2.30
N THR A 74 -14.60 7.53 -1.54
CA THR A 74 -13.50 8.03 -0.73
C THR A 74 -13.10 7.03 0.34
N VAL A 75 -14.06 6.48 1.10
CA VAL A 75 -13.77 5.44 2.09
C VAL A 75 -13.08 4.26 1.42
N VAL A 76 -13.63 3.73 0.33
CA VAL A 76 -13.04 2.58 -0.38
C VAL A 76 -11.59 2.81 -0.80
N VAL A 77 -11.27 4.02 -1.25
CA VAL A 77 -9.96 4.32 -1.84
C VAL A 77 -8.93 4.77 -0.78
N VAL A 78 -9.38 5.41 0.29
CA VAL A 78 -8.52 5.97 1.35
C VAL A 78 -8.29 4.98 2.48
N PHE A 79 -9.27 4.13 2.79
CA PHE A 79 -9.18 3.20 3.91
C PHE A 79 -8.14 2.12 3.62
N GLU A 80 -7.08 2.11 4.41
CA GLU A 80 -5.91 1.26 4.21
C GLU A 80 -5.60 0.47 5.47
N PHE A 81 -4.78 -0.58 5.34
CA PHE A 81 -4.54 -1.53 6.44
C PHE A 81 -3.97 -0.87 7.70
N THR A 82 -3.14 0.16 7.54
CA THR A 82 -2.46 0.86 8.63
C THR A 82 -2.98 2.29 8.78
N VAL A 83 -2.88 2.82 10.00
CA VAL A 83 -3.32 4.19 10.31
C VAL A 83 -2.54 5.22 9.48
N GLY A 84 -1.20 5.09 9.42
CA GLY A 84 -0.37 6.00 8.64
C GLY A 84 -0.69 6.02 7.14
N SER A 85 -1.02 4.85 6.56
CA SER A 85 -1.45 4.76 5.15
C SER A 85 -2.81 5.42 4.93
N THR A 86 -3.78 5.18 5.79
CA THR A 86 -5.12 5.79 5.70
C THR A 86 -5.02 7.31 5.83
N LEU A 87 -4.27 7.81 6.80
CA LEU A 87 -4.13 9.24 7.05
C LEU A 87 -3.38 9.94 5.91
N GLY A 88 -2.28 9.33 5.42
CA GLY A 88 -1.54 9.83 4.27
C GLY A 88 -2.38 9.86 2.98
N ARG A 89 -3.17 8.81 2.69
CA ARG A 89 -4.08 8.80 1.53
C ARG A 89 -5.21 9.79 1.66
N GLY A 90 -5.81 9.92 2.85
CA GLY A 90 -6.90 10.87 3.10
C GLY A 90 -6.44 12.31 2.89
N LEU A 91 -5.31 12.69 3.48
CA LEU A 91 -4.71 14.02 3.29
C LEU A 91 -4.32 14.25 1.81
N ASN A 92 -3.68 13.28 1.17
CA ASN A 92 -3.34 13.39 -0.25
C ASN A 92 -4.57 13.55 -1.15
N ARG A 93 -5.66 12.82 -0.87
CA ARG A 93 -6.92 12.95 -1.60
C ARG A 93 -7.53 14.33 -1.42
N MET A 94 -7.63 14.82 -0.18
CA MET A 94 -8.17 16.15 0.11
C MET A 94 -7.35 17.26 -0.58
N LEU A 95 -6.02 17.22 -0.49
CA LEU A 95 -5.15 18.19 -1.14
C LEU A 95 -5.25 18.13 -2.67
N ALA A 96 -5.26 16.92 -3.26
CA ALA A 96 -5.39 16.74 -4.70
C ALA A 96 -6.74 17.24 -5.21
N THR A 97 -7.83 16.97 -4.50
CA THR A 97 -9.16 17.44 -4.86
C THR A 97 -9.27 18.95 -4.72
N LEU A 98 -8.77 19.52 -3.62
CA LEU A 98 -8.82 20.97 -3.40
C LEU A 98 -8.07 21.74 -4.51
N THR A 99 -6.85 21.30 -4.84
CA THR A 99 -6.07 21.96 -5.91
C THR A 99 -6.70 21.75 -7.29
N ALA A 100 -7.21 20.56 -7.57
CA ALA A 100 -7.90 20.29 -8.82
C ALA A 100 -9.22 21.06 -8.97
N ALA A 101 -9.97 21.23 -7.87
CA ALA A 101 -11.20 22.01 -7.86
C ALA A 101 -10.92 23.49 -8.08
N ALA A 102 -9.93 24.05 -7.38
CA ALA A 102 -9.51 25.44 -7.56
C ALA A 102 -9.07 25.71 -9.01
N LEU A 103 -8.24 24.82 -9.58
CA LEU A 103 -7.80 24.94 -10.97
C LEU A 103 -8.93 24.69 -11.98
N GLY A 104 -9.85 23.77 -11.70
CA GLY A 104 -11.00 23.49 -12.56
C GLY A 104 -11.96 24.67 -12.63
N VAL A 105 -12.28 25.28 -11.47
CA VAL A 105 -13.06 26.52 -11.40
C VAL A 105 -12.33 27.65 -12.14
N GLY A 106 -11.00 27.79 -11.96
CA GLY A 106 -10.20 28.77 -12.68
C GLY A 106 -10.23 28.57 -14.20
N ALA A 107 -10.10 27.34 -14.68
CA ALA A 107 -10.17 26.99 -16.09
C ALA A 107 -11.55 27.31 -16.69
N HIS A 108 -12.63 26.97 -15.99
CA HIS A 108 -13.98 27.30 -16.41
C HIS A 108 -14.22 28.82 -16.45
N ARG A 109 -13.83 29.56 -15.40
CA ARG A 109 -13.94 31.04 -15.39
C ARG A 109 -13.17 31.69 -16.54
N LEU A 110 -11.97 31.22 -16.84
CA LEU A 110 -11.20 31.72 -18.00
C LEU A 110 -11.87 31.38 -19.34
N ALA A 111 -12.48 30.19 -19.46
CA ALA A 111 -13.16 29.78 -20.67
C ALA A 111 -14.43 30.59 -20.94
N THR A 112 -15.23 30.89 -19.90
CA THR A 112 -16.46 31.70 -20.01
C THR A 112 -16.21 33.11 -20.55
N LEU A 113 -15.01 33.67 -20.35
CA LEU A 113 -14.62 34.97 -20.91
C LEU A 113 -14.51 34.97 -22.45
N SER A 114 -14.48 33.79 -23.09
CA SER A 114 -14.30 33.64 -24.54
C SER A 114 -15.61 33.48 -25.32
N GLY A 115 -16.75 33.66 -24.65
CA GLY A 115 -18.08 33.54 -25.24
C GLY A 115 -18.50 32.10 -25.52
N GLU A 116 -19.77 31.91 -25.87
CA GLU A 116 -20.42 30.59 -25.98
C GLU A 116 -19.73 29.63 -26.96
N THR A 117 -19.14 30.15 -28.04
CA THR A 117 -18.46 29.33 -29.05
C THR A 117 -17.02 28.98 -28.65
N GLY A 118 -16.35 29.87 -27.91
CA GLY A 118 -14.95 29.73 -27.49
C GLY A 118 -14.77 28.94 -26.20
N GLU A 119 -15.77 28.98 -25.30
CA GLU A 119 -15.76 28.28 -24.03
C GLU A 119 -15.47 26.77 -24.13
N PRO A 120 -16.20 25.96 -24.92
CA PRO A 120 -15.95 24.52 -24.99
C PRO A 120 -14.58 24.19 -25.58
N ILE A 121 -14.08 25.03 -26.50
CA ILE A 121 -12.76 24.87 -27.12
C ILE A 121 -11.67 25.10 -26.07
N LEU A 122 -11.76 26.18 -25.28
CA LEU A 122 -10.78 26.46 -24.23
C LEU A 122 -10.80 25.44 -23.11
N ILE A 123 -11.98 24.97 -22.67
CA ILE A 123 -12.09 23.89 -21.69
C ILE A 123 -11.37 22.64 -22.21
N ALA A 124 -11.60 22.26 -23.47
CA ALA A 124 -10.94 21.11 -24.08
C ALA A 124 -9.41 21.28 -24.13
N VAL A 125 -8.92 22.48 -24.47
CA VAL A 125 -7.49 22.79 -24.45
C VAL A 125 -6.90 22.68 -23.04
N PHE A 126 -7.56 23.24 -22.02
CA PHE A 126 -7.09 23.14 -20.64
C PHE A 126 -7.05 21.68 -20.14
N VAL A 127 -8.09 20.90 -20.44
CA VAL A 127 -8.13 19.46 -20.14
C VAL A 127 -6.99 18.73 -20.83
N PHE A 128 -6.77 18.97 -22.12
CA PHE A 128 -5.68 18.35 -22.87
C PHE A 128 -4.30 18.67 -22.27
N VAL A 129 -4.01 19.95 -22.01
CA VAL A 129 -2.73 20.39 -21.46
C VAL A 129 -2.49 19.79 -20.07
N MET A 130 -3.48 19.87 -19.17
CA MET A 130 -3.34 19.34 -17.81
C MET A 130 -3.23 17.81 -17.80
N ALA A 131 -4.00 17.10 -18.63
CA ALA A 131 -3.89 15.66 -18.78
C ALA A 131 -2.51 15.25 -19.32
N GLY A 132 -1.98 15.98 -20.30
CA GLY A 132 -0.63 15.77 -20.84
C GLY A 132 0.45 15.97 -19.78
N ILE A 133 0.42 17.08 -19.04
CA ILE A 133 1.37 17.39 -17.97
C ILE A 133 1.32 16.30 -16.89
N VAL A 134 0.14 15.98 -16.35
CA VAL A 134 0.01 15.00 -15.27
C VAL A 134 0.46 13.61 -15.73
N THR A 135 0.10 13.20 -16.95
CA THR A 135 0.51 11.90 -17.50
C THR A 135 2.02 11.85 -17.71
N PHE A 136 2.63 12.94 -18.19
CA PHE A 136 4.09 13.02 -18.33
C PHE A 136 4.81 12.93 -16.98
N LEU A 137 4.35 13.67 -15.96
CA LEU A 137 4.91 13.62 -14.61
C LEU A 137 4.84 12.21 -13.99
N ARG A 138 3.82 11.43 -14.35
CA ARG A 138 3.66 10.04 -13.90
C ARG A 138 4.67 9.07 -14.52
N PHE A 139 5.35 9.42 -15.61
CA PHE A 139 6.45 8.60 -16.13
C PHE A 139 7.74 8.74 -15.31
N ILE A 140 7.87 9.81 -14.53
CA ILE A 140 9.05 10.05 -13.69
C ILE A 140 8.96 9.14 -12.44
N PRO A 141 9.85 8.14 -12.27
CA PRO A 141 9.69 7.13 -11.21
C PRO A 141 9.66 7.70 -9.80
N GLN A 142 10.45 8.75 -9.54
CA GLN A 142 10.51 9.42 -8.24
C GLN A 142 9.19 10.12 -7.88
N ILE A 143 8.55 10.77 -8.86
CA ILE A 143 7.26 11.44 -8.66
C ILE A 143 6.16 10.39 -8.55
N LYS A 144 6.16 9.39 -9.44
CA LYS A 144 5.19 8.29 -9.42
C LYS A 144 5.18 7.57 -8.07
N ALA A 145 6.35 7.16 -7.56
CA ALA A 145 6.45 6.44 -6.30
C ALA A 145 5.84 7.21 -5.11
N ARG A 146 5.82 8.55 -5.16
CA ARG A 146 5.38 9.39 -4.05
C ARG A 146 3.99 9.99 -4.22
N TYR A 147 3.57 10.28 -5.45
CA TYR A 147 2.40 11.08 -5.74
C TYR A 147 1.43 10.46 -6.77
N ASP A 148 1.66 9.23 -7.27
CA ASP A 148 0.81 8.63 -8.33
C ASP A 148 -0.68 8.63 -7.97
N TYR A 149 -1.01 8.25 -6.73
CA TYR A 149 -2.37 8.31 -6.22
C TYR A 149 -2.96 9.74 -6.27
N GLY A 150 -2.23 10.72 -5.74
CA GLY A 150 -2.68 12.12 -5.71
C GLY A 150 -2.84 12.70 -7.11
N MET A 151 -1.91 12.39 -8.02
CA MET A 151 -1.97 12.83 -9.42
C MET A 151 -3.19 12.26 -10.16
N LEU A 152 -3.54 11.00 -9.93
CA LEU A 152 -4.75 10.38 -10.49
C LEU A 152 -6.02 11.06 -9.98
N ILE A 153 -6.13 11.28 -8.66
CA ILE A 153 -7.27 11.98 -8.07
C ILE A 153 -7.36 13.41 -8.57
N PHE A 154 -6.23 14.11 -8.66
CA PHE A 154 -6.14 15.46 -9.18
C PHE A 154 -6.68 15.52 -10.62
N LEU A 155 -6.15 14.68 -11.51
CA LEU A 155 -6.55 14.65 -12.92
C LEU A 155 -8.04 14.34 -13.08
N LEU A 156 -8.51 13.30 -12.39
CA LEU A 156 -9.93 12.91 -12.42
C LEU A 156 -10.82 14.03 -11.87
N THR A 157 -10.36 14.73 -10.83
CA THR A 157 -11.11 15.83 -10.23
C THR A 157 -11.19 17.04 -11.15
N PHE A 158 -10.06 17.43 -11.72
CA PHE A 158 -9.93 18.55 -12.65
C PHE A 158 -10.78 18.31 -13.91
N CYS A 159 -10.64 17.14 -14.54
CA CYS A 159 -11.44 16.82 -15.73
C CYS A 159 -12.94 16.83 -15.43
N LEU A 160 -13.36 16.28 -14.28
CA LEU A 160 -14.78 16.29 -13.93
C LEU A 160 -15.28 17.73 -13.78
N ILE A 161 -14.64 18.56 -12.95
CA ILE A 161 -15.11 19.92 -12.65
C ILE A 161 -15.05 20.83 -13.89
N SER A 162 -13.98 20.74 -14.68
CA SER A 162 -13.84 21.54 -15.89
C SER A 162 -14.88 21.18 -16.97
N VAL A 163 -15.24 19.90 -17.10
CA VAL A 163 -16.21 19.44 -18.12
C VAL A 163 -17.66 19.54 -17.62
N SER A 164 -17.93 19.23 -16.35
CA SER A 164 -19.27 19.34 -15.78
C SER A 164 -19.68 20.79 -15.57
N GLY A 165 -18.74 21.68 -15.27
CA GLY A 165 -19.00 23.12 -15.14
C GLY A 165 -19.45 23.80 -16.42
N TYR A 166 -19.20 23.19 -17.59
CA TYR A 166 -19.78 23.66 -18.86
C TYR A 166 -21.30 23.43 -18.94
N ARG A 167 -21.84 22.46 -18.17
CA ARG A 167 -23.26 22.07 -18.23
C ARG A 167 -24.12 22.64 -17.10
N ASP A 168 -23.49 23.07 -16.01
CA ASP A 168 -24.16 23.65 -14.83
C ASP A 168 -23.51 25.00 -14.48
N GLU A 169 -24.31 26.06 -14.37
CA GLU A 169 -23.83 27.41 -14.03
C GLU A 169 -23.26 27.51 -12.59
N GLU A 170 -23.53 26.52 -11.73
CA GLU A 170 -23.15 26.48 -10.32
C GLU A 170 -21.89 25.64 -10.04
N VAL A 171 -20.81 25.87 -10.83
CA VAL A 171 -19.53 25.14 -10.71
C VAL A 171 -18.93 25.19 -9.29
N ILE A 172 -19.16 26.29 -8.57
CA ILE A 172 -18.66 26.49 -7.21
C ILE A 172 -19.40 25.58 -6.22
N GLU A 173 -20.72 25.43 -6.37
CA GLU A 173 -21.53 24.57 -5.51
C GLU A 173 -21.13 23.11 -5.70
N MET A 174 -21.01 22.67 -6.95
CA MET A 174 -20.55 21.32 -7.28
C MET A 174 -19.14 21.02 -6.73
N ALA A 175 -18.22 21.99 -6.79
CA ALA A 175 -16.89 21.85 -6.21
C ALA A 175 -16.94 21.73 -4.68
N PHE A 176 -17.79 22.51 -4.02
CA PHE A 176 -17.96 22.50 -2.57
C PHE A 176 -18.61 21.21 -2.07
N GLU A 177 -19.67 20.74 -2.73
CA GLU A 177 -20.31 19.46 -2.40
C GLU A 177 -19.33 18.30 -2.48
N ARG A 178 -18.51 18.28 -3.53
CA ARG A 178 -17.52 17.22 -3.72
C ARG A 178 -16.41 17.28 -2.68
N LEU A 179 -15.92 18.49 -2.36
CA LEU A 179 -14.87 18.64 -1.35
C LEU A 179 -15.37 18.22 0.03
N SER A 180 -16.56 18.66 0.43
CA SER A 180 -17.16 18.33 1.73
C SER A 180 -17.44 16.84 1.88
N THR A 181 -17.99 16.16 0.86
CA THR A 181 -18.21 14.71 0.88
C THR A 181 -16.90 13.91 0.94
N ILE A 182 -15.83 14.35 0.26
CA ILE A 182 -14.49 13.75 0.37
C ILE A 182 -13.91 13.94 1.77
N VAL A 183 -14.11 15.11 2.39
CA VAL A 183 -13.70 15.38 3.77
C VAL A 183 -14.42 14.44 4.73
N ILE A 184 -15.75 14.30 4.62
CA ILE A 184 -16.55 13.40 5.46
C ILE A 184 -16.08 11.94 5.33
N GLY A 185 -15.88 11.46 4.10
CA GLY A 185 -15.39 10.09 3.85
C GLY A 185 -13.97 9.86 4.39
N SER A 186 -13.09 10.85 4.26
CA SER A 186 -11.71 10.78 4.77
C SER A 186 -11.68 10.82 6.30
N CYS A 187 -12.44 11.72 6.92
CA CYS A 187 -12.57 11.83 8.37
C CYS A 187 -13.13 10.54 8.98
N THR A 188 -14.21 10.00 8.40
CA THR A 188 -14.81 8.74 8.90
C THR A 188 -13.80 7.59 8.81
N SER A 189 -13.09 7.47 7.69
CA SER A 189 -12.02 6.49 7.51
C SER A 189 -10.93 6.61 8.59
N VAL A 190 -10.45 7.83 8.84
CA VAL A 190 -9.40 8.09 9.83
C VAL A 190 -9.88 7.79 11.25
N ILE A 191 -11.10 8.22 11.61
CA ILE A 191 -11.70 7.97 12.93
C ILE A 191 -11.79 6.46 13.18
N VAL A 192 -12.39 5.71 12.26
CA VAL A 192 -12.55 4.26 12.41
C VAL A 192 -11.18 3.56 12.49
N CYS A 193 -10.20 3.98 11.68
CA CYS A 193 -8.85 3.42 11.71
C CYS A 193 -8.11 3.65 13.03
N ILE A 194 -8.27 4.83 13.64
CA ILE A 194 -7.57 5.22 14.88
C ILE A 194 -8.24 4.61 16.11
N PHE A 195 -9.57 4.68 16.20
CA PHE A 195 -10.28 4.31 17.43
C PHE A 195 -10.57 2.82 17.57
N ILE A 196 -10.64 2.08 16.46
CA ILE A 196 -10.92 0.64 16.50
C ILE A 196 -9.63 -0.12 16.25
N CYS A 197 -9.05 -0.73 17.28
CA CYS A 197 -7.88 -1.63 17.22
C CYS A 197 -6.78 -1.17 16.23
N PRO A 198 -6.17 0.02 16.42
CA PRO A 198 -5.31 0.64 15.42
C PRO A 198 -4.11 -0.25 15.04
N VAL A 199 -3.78 -0.25 13.75
CA VAL A 199 -2.61 -0.97 13.22
C VAL A 199 -1.54 0.05 12.86
N TRP A 200 -0.44 0.01 13.62
CA TRP A 200 0.66 0.97 13.51
C TRP A 200 1.81 0.40 12.69
N ILE A 201 2.08 1.00 11.52
CA ILE A 201 3.19 0.59 10.66
C ILE A 201 4.55 0.95 11.25
N GLY A 202 4.62 1.95 12.13
CA GLY A 202 5.84 2.29 12.86
C GLY A 202 6.31 1.16 13.79
N VAL A 203 5.37 0.45 14.42
CA VAL A 203 5.67 -0.74 15.23
C VAL A 203 6.16 -1.88 14.33
N ASP A 204 5.48 -2.12 13.21
CA ASP A 204 5.87 -3.14 12.24
C ASP A 204 7.28 -2.88 11.66
N LEU A 205 7.63 -1.62 11.38
CA LEU A 205 8.97 -1.23 10.96
C LEU A 205 10.01 -1.58 12.03
N HIS A 206 9.73 -1.25 13.29
CA HIS A 206 10.65 -1.55 14.38
C HIS A 206 10.90 -3.05 14.53
N ASN A 207 9.81 -3.83 14.53
CA ASN A 207 9.90 -5.28 14.58
C ASN A 207 10.66 -5.84 13.37
N GLN A 208 10.39 -5.33 12.16
CA GLN A 208 11.09 -5.74 10.95
C GLN A 208 12.60 -5.51 11.04
N ILE A 209 13.05 -4.36 11.54
CA ILE A 209 14.48 -4.08 11.72
C ILE A 209 15.09 -5.00 12.79
N ALA A 210 14.42 -5.18 13.93
CA ALA A 210 14.88 -6.07 14.98
C ALA A 210 15.05 -7.51 14.47
N THR A 211 14.03 -8.03 13.78
CA THR A 211 14.08 -9.37 13.16
C THR A 211 15.15 -9.48 12.07
N ASN A 212 15.41 -8.41 11.30
CA ASN A 212 16.49 -8.42 10.33
C ASN A 212 17.85 -8.55 11.04
N ILE A 213 18.08 -7.84 12.15
CA ILE A 213 19.30 -7.95 12.95
C ILE A 213 19.41 -9.35 13.57
N GLU A 214 18.33 -9.89 14.11
CA GLU A 214 18.27 -11.24 14.70
C GLU A 214 18.61 -12.32 13.68
N LYS A 215 18.10 -12.24 12.45
CA LYS A 215 18.45 -13.15 11.35
C LYS A 215 19.95 -13.17 11.06
N LEU A 216 20.59 -12.01 11.11
CA LEU A 216 22.04 -11.90 10.95
C LEU A 216 22.78 -12.53 12.13
N GLY A 217 22.29 -12.31 13.37
CA GLY A 217 22.82 -12.95 14.57
C GLY A 217 22.74 -14.47 14.51
N ASN A 218 21.57 -15.01 14.18
CA ASN A 218 21.32 -16.45 14.06
C ASN A 218 22.19 -17.09 12.96
N PHE A 219 22.41 -16.37 11.85
CA PHE A 219 23.37 -16.79 10.83
C PHE A 219 24.79 -16.88 11.41
N LEU A 220 25.26 -15.83 12.11
CA LEU A 220 26.62 -15.79 12.66
C LEU A 220 26.84 -16.85 13.74
N GLU A 221 25.84 -17.11 14.58
CA GLU A 221 25.87 -18.17 15.57
C GLU A 221 25.94 -19.55 14.91
N GLY A 222 25.05 -19.81 13.93
CA GLY A 222 25.06 -21.06 13.16
C GLY A 222 26.36 -21.27 12.37
N TYR A 223 26.91 -20.18 11.81
CA TYR A 223 28.18 -20.18 11.10
C TYR A 223 29.35 -20.49 12.04
N GLY A 224 29.40 -19.87 13.22
CA GLY A 224 30.41 -20.16 14.24
C GLY A 224 30.37 -21.64 14.64
N GLU A 225 29.18 -22.17 14.91
CA GLU A 225 29.03 -23.60 15.21
C GLU A 225 29.59 -24.49 14.10
N GLU A 226 29.31 -24.20 12.83
CA GLU A 226 29.76 -25.01 11.70
C GLU A 226 31.27 -24.89 11.49
N TYR A 227 31.81 -23.67 11.48
CA TYR A 227 33.25 -23.44 11.33
C TYR A 227 34.07 -24.10 12.45
N PHE A 228 33.58 -24.08 13.70
CA PHE A 228 34.25 -24.70 14.83
C PHE A 228 33.94 -26.21 14.98
N LYS A 229 32.76 -26.71 14.58
CA LYS A 229 32.42 -28.16 14.60
C LYS A 229 32.95 -28.94 13.40
N VAL A 230 33.27 -28.32 12.27
CA VAL A 230 34.04 -28.99 11.20
C VAL A 230 35.42 -29.45 11.69
N SER A 231 35.87 -29.00 12.88
CA SER A 231 37.03 -29.55 13.58
C SER A 231 36.76 -30.83 14.42
N ARG A 232 35.50 -31.24 14.64
CA ARG A 232 35.11 -32.47 15.37
C ARG A 232 33.79 -33.05 14.83
N GLU A 233 33.93 -34.02 13.92
CA GLU A 233 32.97 -35.05 13.49
C GLU A 233 31.61 -34.63 12.87
N GLY A 234 31.32 -35.28 11.74
CA GLY A 234 30.22 -34.99 10.85
C GLY A 234 28.86 -35.52 11.30
N GLN A 235 27.90 -34.61 11.45
CA GLN A 235 26.49 -34.91 11.22
C GLN A 235 25.81 -33.74 10.49
N PRO A 236 25.07 -33.99 9.39
CA PRO A 236 24.30 -32.97 8.72
C PRO A 236 22.96 -32.81 9.43
N ARG A 237 22.75 -31.70 10.15
CA ARG A 237 21.39 -31.26 10.51
C ARG A 237 20.86 -30.37 9.40
N ASP A 238 19.53 -30.41 9.22
CA ASP A 238 18.73 -29.66 8.26
C ASP A 238 18.79 -28.12 8.52
N LYS A 239 19.98 -27.53 8.37
CA LYS A 239 20.36 -26.15 8.74
C LYS A 239 20.30 -25.16 7.56
N SER A 240 19.93 -25.61 6.37
CA SER A 240 19.84 -24.80 5.15
C SER A 240 18.95 -23.55 5.33
N SER A 241 17.87 -23.68 6.11
CA SER A 241 16.94 -22.59 6.40
C SER A 241 17.51 -21.49 7.31
N ILE A 242 18.44 -21.82 8.21
CA ILE A 242 19.12 -20.85 9.09
C ILE A 242 20.20 -20.11 8.31
N LEU A 243 20.94 -20.83 7.46
CA LEU A 243 21.99 -20.26 6.63
C LEU A 243 21.43 -19.29 5.57
N ASP A 244 20.20 -19.50 5.09
CA ASP A 244 19.59 -18.62 4.08
C ASP A 244 18.73 -17.48 4.68
N GLY A 245 18.55 -17.44 6.00
CA GLY A 245 17.70 -16.46 6.68
C GLY A 245 18.07 -15.01 6.38
N TYR A 246 19.37 -14.71 6.22
CA TYR A 246 19.89 -13.37 5.94
C TYR A 246 19.57 -12.89 4.51
N LYS A 247 19.29 -13.78 3.54
CA LYS A 247 18.99 -13.39 2.15
C LYS A 247 17.76 -12.48 2.07
N SER A 248 16.77 -12.73 2.92
CA SER A 248 15.57 -11.89 3.03
C SER A 248 15.87 -10.44 3.48
N VAL A 249 17.02 -10.21 4.11
CA VAL A 249 17.47 -8.88 4.55
C VAL A 249 18.03 -8.08 3.38
N LEU A 250 18.67 -8.72 2.39
CA LEU A 250 19.29 -8.05 1.24
C LEU A 250 18.28 -7.21 0.43
N SER A 251 17.06 -7.72 0.25
CA SER A 251 15.99 -7.07 -0.53
C SER A 251 15.04 -6.21 0.31
N SER A 252 15.36 -5.95 1.59
CA SER A 252 14.45 -5.27 2.53
C SER A 252 14.31 -3.76 2.34
N SER A 253 15.19 -3.09 1.57
CA SER A 253 15.28 -1.61 1.54
C SER A 253 13.98 -0.92 1.16
N SER A 254 13.33 -1.36 0.07
CA SER A 254 12.10 -0.74 -0.44
C SER A 254 10.94 -0.88 0.56
N LYS A 255 10.84 -2.03 1.24
CA LYS A 255 9.84 -2.29 2.27
C LYS A 255 10.02 -1.37 3.48
N GLU A 256 11.26 -1.26 3.98
CA GLU A 256 11.60 -0.40 5.11
C GLU A 256 11.37 1.09 4.80
N GLU A 257 11.75 1.54 3.61
CA GLU A 257 11.51 2.91 3.14
C GLU A 257 10.02 3.24 3.06
N THR A 258 9.22 2.32 2.51
CA THR A 258 7.76 2.47 2.43
C THR A 258 7.16 2.57 3.83
N MET A 259 7.54 1.65 4.73
CA MET A 259 7.07 1.66 6.13
C MET A 259 7.45 2.95 6.86
N ALA A 260 8.69 3.43 6.71
CA ALA A 260 9.16 4.66 7.34
C ALA A 260 8.44 5.91 6.81
N ASN A 261 8.11 5.93 5.51
CA ASN A 261 7.35 7.03 4.92
C ASN A 261 5.89 7.04 5.43
N LEU A 262 5.27 5.88 5.56
CA LEU A 262 3.92 5.74 6.09
C LEU A 262 3.86 6.06 7.59
N ALA A 263 4.86 5.64 8.37
CA ALA A 263 4.94 5.89 9.81
C ALA A 263 5.05 7.38 10.17
N ARG A 264 5.50 8.24 9.24
CA ARG A 264 5.54 9.71 9.45
C ARG A 264 4.16 10.34 9.58
N TRP A 265 3.13 9.71 9.02
CA TRP A 265 1.76 10.19 9.10
C TRP A 265 1.06 9.76 10.39
N GLU A 266 1.67 8.88 11.18
CA GLU A 266 1.02 8.38 12.39
C GLU A 266 0.98 9.46 13.49
N PRO A 267 -0.17 9.63 14.19
CA PRO A 267 -0.21 10.38 15.43
C PRO A 267 0.69 9.74 16.48
N ARG A 268 0.92 10.45 17.61
CA ARG A 268 1.66 9.87 18.73
C ARG A 268 0.97 8.60 19.24
N HIS A 269 1.72 7.50 19.35
CA HIS A 269 1.21 6.22 19.85
C HIS A 269 2.30 5.44 20.59
N GLY A 270 1.90 4.66 21.60
CA GLY A 270 2.81 3.80 22.37
C GLY A 270 4.09 4.53 22.83
N LYS A 271 5.25 3.97 22.47
CA LYS A 271 6.58 4.55 22.76
C LYS A 271 7.04 5.56 21.69
N PHE A 272 6.30 5.69 20.58
CA PHE A 272 6.64 6.56 19.46
C PHE A 272 6.05 7.96 19.68
N ARG A 273 6.95 8.92 19.90
CA ARG A 273 6.59 10.34 20.07
C ARG A 273 6.28 11.00 18.73
N PHE A 274 5.63 12.17 18.79
CA PHE A 274 5.44 13.00 17.61
C PHE A 274 6.79 13.35 16.96
N ARG A 275 6.86 13.37 15.63
CA ARG A 275 8.12 13.54 14.86
C ARG A 275 9.21 12.55 15.24
N HIS A 276 8.83 11.28 15.47
CA HIS A 276 9.78 10.21 15.73
C HIS A 276 10.87 10.14 14.63
N PRO A 277 12.14 9.87 14.96
CA PRO A 277 13.25 9.91 14.01
C PRO A 277 13.30 8.67 13.08
N TRP A 278 12.26 8.48 12.25
CA TRP A 278 12.15 7.36 11.30
C TRP A 278 13.33 7.24 10.32
N LYS A 279 14.06 8.34 10.08
CA LYS A 279 15.29 8.31 9.26
C LYS A 279 16.40 7.45 9.90
N GLN A 280 16.46 7.37 11.24
CA GLN A 280 17.46 6.56 11.93
C GLN A 280 17.20 5.06 11.74
N TYR A 281 15.93 4.65 11.67
CA TYR A 281 15.56 3.28 11.32
C TYR A 281 16.12 2.89 9.95
N LEU A 282 15.97 3.75 8.94
CA LEU A 282 16.53 3.51 7.61
C LEU A 282 18.06 3.42 7.62
N LYS A 283 18.73 4.23 8.44
CA LYS A 283 20.19 4.16 8.62
C LYS A 283 20.62 2.84 9.25
N VAL A 284 19.93 2.40 10.29
CA VAL A 284 20.18 1.08 10.92
C VAL A 284 19.95 -0.04 9.91
N GLY A 285 18.81 -0.04 9.21
CA GLY A 285 18.51 -1.02 8.18
C GLY A 285 19.55 -1.06 7.05
N SER A 286 20.08 0.10 6.65
CA SER A 286 21.17 0.19 5.67
C SER A 286 22.45 -0.51 6.17
N VAL A 287 22.87 -0.26 7.41
CA VAL A 287 24.04 -0.93 8.01
C VAL A 287 23.79 -2.43 8.20
N THR A 288 22.59 -2.82 8.61
CA THR A 288 22.17 -4.23 8.70
C THR A 288 22.29 -4.92 7.33
N ARG A 289 21.83 -4.28 6.25
CA ARG A 289 22.01 -4.80 4.88
C ARG A 289 23.48 -4.90 4.46
N GLN A 290 24.31 -3.91 4.78
CA GLN A 290 25.74 -3.98 4.52
C GLN A 290 26.40 -5.19 5.21
N CYS A 291 25.99 -5.49 6.44
CA CYS A 291 26.44 -6.70 7.14
C CYS A 291 25.96 -7.97 6.42
N ALA A 292 24.71 -8.01 5.97
CA ALA A 292 24.17 -9.13 5.19
C ALA A 292 24.95 -9.36 3.88
N PHE A 293 25.36 -8.30 3.17
CA PHE A 293 26.21 -8.43 1.98
C PHE A 293 27.60 -9.01 2.30
N LYS A 294 28.19 -8.65 3.44
CA LYS A 294 29.46 -9.24 3.89
C LYS A 294 29.31 -10.72 4.24
N ILE A 295 28.18 -11.08 4.86
CA ILE A 295 27.81 -12.47 5.15
C ILE A 295 27.64 -13.29 3.86
N GLU A 296 26.99 -12.73 2.83
CA GLU A 296 26.88 -13.37 1.51
C GLU A 296 28.27 -13.66 0.92
N ALA A 297 29.15 -12.67 0.94
CA ALA A 297 30.53 -12.82 0.45
C ALA A 297 31.29 -13.89 1.23
N LEU A 298 31.15 -13.93 2.56
CA LEU A 298 31.74 -14.95 3.41
C LEU A 298 31.25 -16.36 2.99
N THR A 299 29.93 -16.52 2.87
CA THR A 299 29.29 -17.80 2.47
C THR A 299 29.80 -18.27 1.11
N ALA A 300 29.94 -17.36 0.15
CA ALA A 300 30.48 -17.68 -1.18
C ALA A 300 31.95 -18.17 -1.12
N THR A 301 32.78 -17.60 -0.25
CA THR A 301 34.18 -18.07 -0.10
C THR A 301 34.27 -19.47 0.51
N LEU A 302 33.38 -19.81 1.43
CA LEU A 302 33.34 -21.13 2.06
C LEU A 302 32.88 -22.22 1.08
N SER A 303 31.84 -21.95 0.30
CA SER A 303 31.36 -22.91 -0.69
C SER A 303 32.43 -23.20 -1.75
N LEU A 304 33.17 -22.17 -2.19
CA LEU A 304 34.33 -22.33 -3.07
C LEU A 304 35.43 -23.19 -2.43
N ARG A 305 35.77 -22.95 -1.16
CA ARG A 305 36.79 -23.73 -0.43
C ARG A 305 36.38 -25.20 -0.26
N SER A 306 35.13 -25.46 0.11
CA SER A 306 34.59 -26.82 0.25
C SER A 306 34.64 -27.60 -1.07
N ASN A 307 34.22 -26.96 -2.16
CA ASN A 307 34.25 -27.59 -3.50
C ASN A 307 35.68 -27.85 -3.99
N HIS A 308 36.64 -27.00 -3.62
CA HIS A 308 38.04 -27.21 -3.94
C HIS A 308 38.64 -28.39 -3.17
N LEU A 309 38.31 -28.55 -1.87
CA LEU A 309 38.79 -29.67 -1.05
C LEU A 309 38.25 -31.03 -1.55
N GLN A 310 36.97 -31.12 -1.90
CA GLN A 310 36.39 -32.35 -2.47
C GLN A 310 37.01 -32.78 -3.80
N LYS A 311 37.58 -31.84 -4.57
CA LYS A 311 38.23 -32.14 -5.85
C LYS A 311 39.66 -32.70 -5.70
N PHE A 312 40.25 -32.60 -4.52
CA PHE A 312 41.57 -33.16 -4.21
C PHE A 312 41.49 -34.51 -3.47
N GLU A 313 40.32 -34.89 -2.96
CA GLU A 313 40.06 -36.18 -2.28
C GLU A 313 39.44 -37.25 -3.21
N ALA A 314 39.17 -36.92 -4.47
CA ALA A 314 38.68 -37.83 -5.51
C ALA A 314 39.74 -38.08 -6.59
#